data_AF-A0A1H0SGX4-F1
#
_entry.id   AF-A0A1H0SGX4-F1
#
_cell.length_a   1.000
_cell.length_b   1.000
_cell.length_c   1.000
_cell.angle_alpha   90.00
_cell.angle_beta   90.00
_cell.angle_gamma   90.00
#
_symmetry.space_group_name_H-M   'P 1'
#
loop_
_entity.id
_entity.type
_entity.pdbx_description
1 polymer ?
#
loop_
_entity_poly.entity_id
_entity_poly.type
_entity_poly.pdbx_seq_one_letter_code
_entity_poly.pdbx_strand_id
1 'polypeptide(L)'
;MNPHDPSVRPGAHLVAAELGVEDPWELSDRHPLRSPLDIVGRLVATAAHETDDLHADLTHAAQAAIEKLEPIAQGKATQIRGSYALLGSAGPQLELLAARRDTAYQQLARAVAGYRLLLPEAAGTAAQGLGPELERTAEDAPGGSDDWAIAGDRQIQALRAVDRGGLRLKQSALSEQDRYLSDGTGVLVPIWAQTVERMLADGLLDLDTTTTPTQGQLLSLTARGQAALQRVDDVAAAPGPATHDVAIPTATADSSSHAVDPLPSHEELLALEEIKHGRVLLKELAFRSGLRVETGSGARIAIATVEAMQERGWIERDESTSLNFGQQLSLTGSGETAFRAASAQDPRTTAALSRSTPNVLPSPPAQPPAAGPAGHTNPTRSR
;
A
#
# COMPACT_ATOMS: atom_id res chain seq x y z
N MET A 1 -22.38 -22.17 -17.03
CA MET A 1 -21.18 -22.57 -16.27
C MET A 1 -21.45 -22.30 -14.81
N ASN A 2 -20.98 -23.17 -13.90
CA ASN A 2 -21.12 -22.91 -12.47
C ASN A 2 -20.19 -21.73 -12.10
N PRO A 3 -20.71 -20.59 -11.61
CA PRO A 3 -19.89 -19.44 -11.24
C PRO A 3 -18.91 -19.72 -10.08
N HIS A 4 -19.08 -20.85 -9.38
CA HIS A 4 -18.25 -21.29 -8.26
C HIS A 4 -17.45 -22.54 -8.57
N ASP A 5 -16.97 -22.69 -9.80
CA ASP A 5 -16.02 -23.75 -10.13
C ASP A 5 -14.72 -23.53 -9.35
N PRO A 6 -14.30 -24.45 -8.45
CA PRO A 6 -13.06 -24.32 -7.68
C PRO A 6 -11.81 -24.24 -8.57
N SER A 7 -11.90 -24.71 -9.81
CA SER A 7 -10.81 -24.60 -10.79
C SER A 7 -10.69 -23.22 -11.43
N VAL A 8 -11.72 -22.37 -11.31
CA VAL A 8 -11.76 -21.02 -11.89
C VAL A 8 -11.69 -19.94 -10.81
N ARG A 9 -12.47 -20.10 -9.73
CA ARG A 9 -12.58 -19.13 -8.63
C ARG A 9 -12.51 -19.81 -7.26
N PRO A 10 -11.32 -20.28 -6.84
CA PRO A 10 -11.17 -21.05 -5.60
C PRO A 10 -11.52 -20.25 -4.33
N GLY A 11 -11.30 -18.94 -4.32
CA GLY A 11 -11.63 -18.05 -3.21
C GLY A 11 -13.14 -17.85 -3.07
N ALA A 12 -13.82 -17.47 -4.16
CA ALA A 12 -15.28 -17.36 -4.15
C ALA A 12 -15.96 -18.70 -3.85
N HIS A 13 -15.42 -19.81 -4.39
CA HIS A 13 -15.91 -21.16 -4.09
C HIS A 13 -15.82 -21.49 -2.60
N LEU A 14 -14.69 -21.20 -1.94
CA LEU A 14 -14.54 -21.44 -0.51
C LEU A 14 -15.57 -20.64 0.30
N VAL A 15 -15.78 -19.37 -0.04
CA VAL A 15 -16.81 -18.55 0.64
C VAL A 15 -18.20 -19.12 0.45
N ALA A 16 -18.58 -19.52 -0.77
CA ALA A 16 -19.87 -20.14 -1.05
C ALA A 16 -20.04 -21.47 -0.28
N ALA A 17 -19.01 -22.33 -0.29
CA ALA A 17 -19.03 -23.61 0.40
C ALA A 17 -19.13 -23.47 1.93
N GLU A 18 -18.41 -22.51 2.50
CA GLU A 18 -18.30 -22.36 3.95
C GLU A 18 -19.39 -21.45 4.56
N LEU A 19 -19.84 -20.42 3.84
CA LEU A 19 -20.78 -19.43 4.35
C LEU A 19 -22.15 -19.47 3.65
N GLY A 20 -22.30 -20.27 2.60
CA GLY A 20 -23.55 -20.38 1.83
C GLY A 20 -23.91 -19.09 1.11
N VAL A 21 -22.92 -18.26 0.79
CA VAL A 21 -23.09 -16.95 0.13
C VAL A 21 -22.38 -17.00 -1.22
N GLU A 22 -23.13 -16.74 -2.29
CA GLU A 22 -22.61 -16.80 -3.66
C GLU A 22 -21.62 -15.67 -3.94
N ASP A 23 -21.92 -14.44 -3.53
CA ASP A 23 -21.00 -13.29 -3.64
C ASP A 23 -20.38 -12.95 -2.28
N PRO A 24 -19.04 -13.06 -2.12
CA PRO A 24 -18.37 -12.68 -0.87
C PRO A 24 -18.69 -11.27 -0.36
N TRP A 25 -19.04 -10.31 -1.22
CA TRP A 25 -19.37 -8.95 -0.80
C TRP A 25 -20.71 -8.85 -0.05
N GLU A 26 -21.66 -9.75 -0.33
CA GLU A 26 -22.92 -9.81 0.40
C GLU A 26 -22.72 -10.06 1.91
N LEU A 27 -21.58 -10.63 2.32
CA LEU A 27 -21.25 -10.83 3.73
C LEU A 27 -21.12 -9.52 4.49
N SER A 28 -20.73 -8.43 3.83
CA SER A 28 -20.64 -7.08 4.39
C SER A 28 -21.99 -6.38 4.34
N ASP A 29 -22.67 -6.44 3.19
CA ASP A 29 -23.90 -5.69 2.92
C ASP A 29 -25.07 -6.08 3.83
N ARG A 30 -25.04 -7.30 4.38
CA ARG A 30 -26.07 -7.80 5.32
C ARG A 30 -25.98 -7.18 6.72
N HIS A 31 -24.93 -6.42 7.03
CA HIS A 31 -24.71 -5.89 8.37
C HIS A 31 -24.61 -4.36 8.38
N PRO A 32 -24.95 -3.70 9.50
CA PRO A 32 -24.75 -2.27 9.63
C PRO A 32 -23.29 -1.88 9.39
N LEU A 33 -23.09 -0.76 8.70
CA LEU A 33 -21.78 -0.21 8.42
C LEU A 33 -20.96 -0.09 9.72
N ARG A 34 -19.72 -0.60 9.67
CA ARG A 34 -18.74 -0.65 10.77
C ARG A 34 -19.09 -1.57 11.92
N SER A 35 -20.13 -2.40 11.79
CA SER A 35 -20.27 -3.54 12.70
C SER A 35 -19.05 -4.48 12.57
N PRO A 36 -18.68 -5.21 13.62
CA PRO A 36 -17.59 -6.19 13.52
C PRO A 36 -17.79 -7.19 12.38
N LEU A 37 -19.04 -7.60 12.14
CA LEU A 37 -19.39 -8.49 11.02
C LEU A 37 -19.25 -7.82 9.66
N ASP A 38 -19.59 -6.54 9.52
CA ASP A 38 -19.34 -5.78 8.30
C ASP A 38 -17.83 -5.66 7.98
N ILE A 39 -17.01 -5.38 9.00
CA ILE A 39 -15.54 -5.29 8.85
C ILE A 39 -14.94 -6.64 8.43
N VAL A 40 -15.30 -7.71 9.14
CA VAL A 40 -14.76 -9.05 8.85
C VAL A 40 -15.35 -9.60 7.56
N GLY A 41 -16.60 -9.26 7.21
CA GLY A 41 -17.22 -9.58 5.93
C GLY A 41 -16.44 -8.99 4.75
N ARG A 42 -16.06 -7.71 4.81
CA ARG A 42 -15.17 -7.11 3.80
C ARG A 42 -13.80 -7.76 3.73
N LEU A 43 -13.24 -8.15 4.88
CA LEU A 43 -11.96 -8.85 4.93
C LEU A 43 -12.04 -10.20 4.21
N VAL A 44 -13.10 -10.97 4.45
CA VAL A 44 -13.37 -12.23 3.73
C VAL A 44 -13.52 -11.98 2.23
N ALA A 45 -14.30 -10.97 1.84
CA ALA A 45 -14.53 -10.64 0.44
C ALA A 45 -13.24 -10.27 -0.31
N THR A 46 -12.40 -9.46 0.34
CA THR A 46 -11.09 -9.04 -0.20
C THR A 46 -10.15 -10.24 -0.32
N ALA A 47 -10.03 -11.06 0.73
CA ALA A 47 -9.16 -12.23 0.70
C ALA A 47 -9.61 -13.29 -0.33
N ALA A 48 -10.92 -13.41 -0.56
CA ALA A 48 -11.47 -14.28 -1.58
C ALA A 48 -11.10 -13.81 -2.99
N HIS A 49 -11.23 -12.51 -3.26
CA HIS A 49 -10.82 -11.92 -4.54
C HIS A 49 -9.30 -12.05 -4.76
N GLU A 50 -8.47 -11.74 -3.76
CA GLU A 50 -7.02 -11.89 -3.87
C GLU A 50 -6.60 -13.34 -4.20
N THR A 51 -7.32 -14.32 -3.63
CA THR A 51 -7.09 -15.74 -3.92
C THR A 51 -7.48 -16.10 -5.36
N ASP A 52 -8.62 -15.58 -5.85
CA ASP A 52 -9.08 -15.77 -7.22
C ASP A 52 -8.10 -15.13 -8.23
N ASP A 53 -7.64 -13.92 -7.97
CA ASP A 53 -6.70 -13.19 -8.82
C ASP A 53 -5.35 -13.91 -8.93
N LEU A 54 -4.79 -14.34 -7.79
CA LEU A 54 -3.54 -15.12 -7.78
C LEU A 54 -3.67 -16.46 -8.50
N HIS A 55 -4.84 -17.10 -8.43
CA HIS A 55 -5.11 -18.32 -9.17
C HIS A 55 -5.23 -18.07 -10.68
N ALA A 56 -5.87 -16.97 -11.08
CA ALA A 56 -5.95 -16.55 -12.48
C ALA A 56 -4.55 -16.25 -13.05
N ASP A 57 -3.72 -15.51 -12.31
CA ASP A 57 -2.34 -15.19 -12.69
C ASP A 57 -1.49 -16.46 -12.82
N LEU A 58 -1.59 -17.38 -11.86
CA LEU A 58 -0.89 -18.66 -11.92
C LEU A 58 -1.30 -19.47 -13.15
N THR A 59 -2.60 -19.52 -13.44
CA THR A 59 -3.14 -20.26 -14.60
C THR A 59 -2.69 -19.63 -15.91
N HIS A 60 -2.71 -18.30 -16.00
CA HIS A 60 -2.22 -17.57 -17.17
C HIS A 60 -0.72 -17.81 -17.36
N ALA A 61 0.09 -17.67 -16.31
CA ALA A 61 1.52 -17.89 -16.37
C ALA A 61 1.85 -19.34 -16.81
N ALA A 62 1.10 -20.32 -16.30
CA ALA A 62 1.27 -21.72 -16.68
C ALA A 62 0.91 -21.95 -18.15
N GLN A 63 -0.20 -21.37 -18.62
CA GLN A 63 -0.62 -21.44 -20.02
C GLN A 63 0.42 -20.80 -20.95
N ALA A 64 0.92 -19.61 -20.61
CA ALA A 64 1.97 -18.95 -21.36
C ALA A 64 3.27 -19.76 -21.40
N ALA A 65 3.60 -20.50 -20.34
CA ALA A 65 4.73 -21.42 -20.33
C ALA A 65 4.49 -22.62 -21.26
N ILE A 66 3.29 -23.21 -21.24
CA ILE A 66 2.89 -24.31 -22.13
C ILE A 66 3.02 -23.88 -23.60
N GLU A 67 2.45 -22.74 -23.96
CA GLU A 67 2.48 -22.22 -25.34
C GLU A 67 3.91 -21.99 -25.84
N LYS A 68 4.81 -21.52 -24.96
CA LYS A 68 6.22 -21.32 -25.30
C LYS A 68 7.00 -22.64 -25.43
N LEU A 69 6.59 -23.69 -24.72
CA LEU A 69 7.23 -25.02 -24.79
C LEU A 69 6.66 -25.90 -25.90
N GLU A 70 5.45 -25.61 -26.37
CA GLU A 70 4.76 -26.41 -27.38
C GLU A 70 5.53 -26.61 -28.69
N PRO A 71 6.20 -25.58 -29.28
CA PRO A 71 7.03 -25.78 -30.47
C PRO A 71 8.21 -26.75 -30.26
N ILE A 72 8.73 -26.81 -29.03
CA ILE A 72 9.82 -27.73 -28.65
C ILE A 72 9.26 -29.16 -28.57
N ALA A 73 8.10 -29.34 -27.93
CA ALA A 73 7.41 -30.62 -27.85
C ALA A 73 7.05 -31.17 -29.24
N GLN A 74 6.73 -30.29 -30.19
CA GLN A 74 6.45 -30.64 -31.58
C GLN A 74 7.71 -30.85 -32.45
N GLY A 75 8.93 -30.70 -31.90
CA GLY A 75 10.19 -30.85 -32.62
C GLY A 75 10.46 -29.75 -33.66
N LYS A 76 9.73 -28.64 -33.63
CA LYS A 76 9.81 -27.52 -34.60
C LYS A 76 10.84 -26.47 -34.20
N ALA A 77 11.36 -26.50 -32.96
CA ALA A 77 12.32 -25.53 -32.47
C ALA A 77 13.73 -25.78 -33.04
N THR A 78 14.11 -25.04 -34.08
CA THR A 78 15.43 -25.13 -34.74
C THR A 78 16.56 -24.45 -33.96
N GLN A 79 16.25 -23.65 -32.93
CA GLN A 79 17.24 -23.02 -32.05
C GLN A 79 16.97 -23.38 -30.57
N ILE A 80 17.68 -24.40 -30.09
CA ILE A 80 17.66 -24.85 -28.68
C ILE A 80 18.43 -23.87 -27.75
N ARG A 81 19.19 -22.91 -28.31
CA ARG A 81 19.84 -21.82 -27.55
C ARG A 81 18.81 -20.76 -27.12
N GLY A 82 17.99 -21.09 -26.13
CA GLY A 82 17.01 -20.17 -25.53
C GLY A 82 15.95 -20.85 -24.68
N SER A 83 15.66 -22.13 -24.93
CA SER A 83 14.67 -22.91 -24.18
C SER A 83 15.05 -23.10 -22.71
N TYR A 84 16.35 -23.23 -22.39
CA TYR A 84 16.83 -23.26 -21.00
C TYR A 84 16.59 -21.94 -20.25
N ALA A 85 16.71 -20.79 -20.93
CA ALA A 85 16.42 -19.49 -20.32
C ALA A 85 14.91 -19.32 -20.07
N LEU A 86 14.08 -19.94 -20.91
CA LEU A 86 12.64 -19.91 -20.82
C LEU A 86 12.13 -20.71 -19.62
N LEU A 87 12.61 -21.94 -19.44
CA LEU A 87 12.33 -22.73 -18.22
C LEU A 87 12.93 -22.06 -16.97
N GLY A 88 14.14 -21.49 -17.10
CA GLY A 88 14.81 -20.79 -16.01
C GLY A 88 14.08 -19.54 -15.51
N SER A 89 13.27 -18.90 -16.36
CA SER A 89 12.46 -17.73 -15.99
C SER A 89 11.04 -18.09 -15.57
N ALA A 90 10.39 -19.04 -16.27
CA ALA A 90 9.02 -19.42 -15.98
C ALA A 90 8.89 -20.22 -14.68
N GLY A 91 9.84 -21.11 -14.37
CA GLY A 91 9.80 -21.97 -13.18
C GLY A 91 9.69 -21.17 -11.87
N PRO A 92 10.64 -20.26 -11.57
CA PRO A 92 10.60 -19.44 -10.36
C PRO A 92 9.34 -18.56 -10.26
N GLN A 93 8.83 -18.06 -11.39
CA GLN A 93 7.61 -17.26 -11.42
C GLN A 93 6.38 -18.09 -11.01
N LEU A 94 6.25 -19.31 -11.55
CA LEU A 94 5.15 -20.23 -11.20
C LEU A 94 5.23 -20.66 -9.73
N GLU A 95 6.42 -20.98 -9.23
CA GLU A 95 6.62 -21.33 -7.81
C GLU A 95 6.24 -20.17 -6.89
N LEU A 96 6.63 -18.94 -7.23
CA LEU A 96 6.29 -17.75 -6.46
C LEU A 96 4.78 -17.50 -6.43
N LEU A 97 4.12 -17.58 -7.60
CA LEU A 97 2.67 -17.40 -7.70
C LEU A 97 1.91 -18.48 -6.92
N ALA A 98 2.35 -19.74 -7.00
CA ALA A 98 1.78 -20.84 -6.23
C ALA A 98 1.91 -20.61 -4.71
N ALA A 99 3.10 -20.24 -4.24
CA ALA A 99 3.33 -19.94 -2.82
C ALA A 99 2.49 -18.76 -2.31
N ARG A 100 2.34 -17.71 -3.13
CA ARG A 100 1.47 -16.56 -2.82
C ARG A 100 0.00 -16.97 -2.76
N ARG A 101 -0.48 -17.74 -3.73
CA ARG A 101 -1.86 -18.25 -3.76
C ARG A 101 -2.15 -19.10 -2.51
N ASP A 102 -1.25 -20.00 -2.14
CA ASP A 102 -1.42 -20.85 -0.96
C ASP A 102 -1.47 -20.02 0.34
N THR A 103 -0.66 -18.96 0.43
CA THR A 103 -0.70 -18.01 1.55
C THR A 103 -2.02 -17.24 1.59
N ALA A 104 -2.49 -16.73 0.46
CA ALA A 104 -3.76 -16.03 0.35
C ALA A 104 -4.94 -16.94 0.73
N TYR A 105 -4.93 -18.19 0.27
CA TYR A 105 -5.94 -19.19 0.63
C TYR A 105 -5.98 -19.46 2.14
N GLN A 106 -4.82 -19.56 2.80
CA GLN A 106 -4.76 -19.71 4.26
C GLN A 106 -5.30 -18.47 4.99
N GLN A 107 -5.03 -17.27 4.48
CA GLN A 107 -5.56 -16.03 5.05
C GLN A 107 -7.08 -15.96 4.90
N LEU A 108 -7.62 -16.34 3.74
CA LEU A 108 -9.05 -16.46 3.50
C LEU A 108 -9.70 -17.45 4.48
N ALA A 109 -9.12 -18.65 4.64
CA ALA A 109 -9.64 -19.64 5.58
C ALA A 109 -9.69 -19.11 7.02
N ARG A 110 -8.66 -18.36 7.45
CA ARG A 110 -8.64 -17.70 8.77
C ARG A 110 -9.70 -16.60 8.88
N ALA A 111 -9.88 -15.78 7.84
CA ALA A 111 -10.89 -14.74 7.81
C ALA A 111 -12.31 -15.32 7.91
N VAL A 112 -12.59 -16.40 7.15
CA VAL A 112 -13.87 -17.13 7.20
C VAL A 112 -14.13 -17.73 8.57
N ALA A 113 -13.11 -18.33 9.20
CA ALA A 113 -13.22 -18.82 10.57
C ALA A 113 -13.54 -17.68 11.56
N GLY A 114 -12.87 -16.53 11.42
CA GLY A 114 -13.16 -15.34 12.22
C GLY A 114 -14.59 -14.82 12.04
N TYR A 115 -15.09 -14.78 10.80
CA TYR A 115 -16.46 -14.38 10.50
C TYR A 115 -17.49 -15.30 11.16
N ARG A 116 -17.27 -16.62 11.10
CA ARG A 116 -18.14 -17.61 11.74
C ARG A 116 -18.19 -17.50 13.25
N LEU A 117 -17.08 -17.14 13.89
CA LEU A 117 -17.05 -16.94 15.35
C LEU A 117 -17.89 -15.74 15.80
N LEU A 118 -18.04 -14.72 14.96
CA LEU A 118 -18.82 -13.52 15.25
C LEU A 118 -20.33 -13.68 14.96
N LEU A 119 -20.72 -14.64 14.10
CA LEU A 119 -22.13 -14.89 13.77
C LEU A 119 -23.01 -15.20 15.00
N PRO A 120 -22.60 -16.09 15.93
CA PRO A 120 -23.36 -16.41 17.14
C PRO A 120 -23.54 -15.23 18.11
N GLU A 121 -22.54 -14.34 18.17
CA GLU A 121 -22.54 -13.17 19.08
C GLU A 121 -23.53 -12.09 18.61
N ALA A 122 -23.70 -11.95 17.29
CA ALA A 122 -24.72 -11.08 16.70
C ALA A 122 -26.15 -11.62 16.86
N ALA A 123 -26.34 -12.95 16.81
CA ALA A 123 -27.64 -13.56 17.08
C ALA A 123 -28.09 -13.38 18.55
N GLY A 124 -27.15 -13.40 19.50
CA GLY A 124 -27.41 -13.18 20.92
C GLY A 124 -27.78 -11.73 21.27
N THR A 125 -27.19 -10.75 20.57
CA THR A 125 -27.50 -9.32 20.75
C THR A 125 -28.82 -8.93 20.09
N ALA A 126 -29.18 -9.52 18.95
CA ALA A 126 -30.49 -9.32 18.32
C ALA A 126 -31.66 -9.91 19.14
N ALA A 127 -31.45 -11.04 19.84
CA ALA A 127 -32.48 -11.68 20.65
C ALA A 127 -32.83 -10.93 21.96
N GLN A 128 -31.97 -10.04 22.44
CA GLN A 128 -32.23 -9.22 23.64
C GLN A 128 -32.94 -7.89 23.35
N GLY A 129 -33.11 -7.53 22.07
CA GLY A 129 -33.76 -6.28 21.64
C GLY A 129 -35.28 -6.35 21.42
N LEU A 130 -35.91 -7.51 21.61
CA LEU A 130 -37.36 -7.68 21.41
C LEU A 130 -38.12 -7.68 22.75
N GLY A 131 -38.28 -6.48 23.30
CA GLY A 131 -39.33 -6.14 24.27
C GLY A 131 -40.34 -5.17 23.62
N PRO A 132 -41.66 -5.35 23.81
CA PRO A 132 -42.65 -4.63 23.01
C PRO A 132 -43.09 -3.34 23.70
N GLU A 133 -42.77 -2.17 23.15
CA GLU A 133 -43.64 -1.00 23.33
C GLU A 133 -43.33 0.13 22.34
N LEU A 134 -44.41 0.75 21.88
CA LEU A 134 -44.52 2.00 21.12
C LEU A 134 -44.33 1.94 19.60
N GLU A 135 -45.37 1.37 18.96
CA GLU A 135 -46.09 2.15 17.95
C GLU A 135 -46.35 3.57 18.49
N ARG A 136 -45.72 4.58 17.88
CA ARG A 136 -46.28 5.93 17.76
C ARG A 136 -45.54 6.73 16.70
N THR A 137 -46.29 7.02 15.63
CA THR A 137 -46.21 8.25 14.80
C THR A 137 -44.88 8.53 14.12
N ALA A 138 -44.70 7.91 12.95
CA ALA A 138 -43.87 8.45 11.88
C ALA A 138 -44.74 9.37 11.01
N GLU A 139 -45.04 10.57 11.50
CA GLU A 139 -45.48 11.72 10.69
C GLU A 139 -45.20 12.99 11.50
N ASP A 140 -44.45 13.90 10.87
CA ASP A 140 -44.11 15.27 11.28
C ASP A 140 -43.23 15.53 12.52
N ALA A 141 -41.92 15.72 12.24
CA ALA A 141 -41.19 16.89 12.75
C ALA A 141 -39.98 17.23 11.85
N PRO A 142 -39.85 18.48 11.36
CA PRO A 142 -38.67 18.97 10.66
C PRO A 142 -37.66 19.64 11.61
N GLY A 143 -36.37 19.48 11.33
CA GLY A 143 -35.34 20.46 11.68
C GLY A 143 -34.34 20.12 12.79
N GLY A 144 -33.05 20.20 12.44
CA GLY A 144 -31.93 20.57 13.33
C GLY A 144 -31.13 19.37 13.86
N SER A 145 -29.91 19.12 13.38
CA SER A 145 -28.68 19.88 13.68
C SER A 145 -27.87 19.15 14.76
N ASP A 146 -26.97 18.24 14.34
CA ASP A 146 -25.70 18.01 15.08
C ASP A 146 -24.63 17.20 14.31
N ASP A 147 -24.94 16.61 13.16
CA ASP A 147 -23.95 15.77 12.43
C ASP A 147 -22.94 16.56 11.56
N TRP A 148 -22.95 17.90 11.65
CA TRP A 148 -22.15 18.79 10.80
C TRP A 148 -20.78 19.18 11.37
N ALA A 149 -20.55 19.06 12.68
CA ALA A 149 -19.24 19.38 13.25
C ALA A 149 -18.15 18.41 12.77
N ILE A 150 -18.50 17.12 12.60
CA ILE A 150 -17.62 16.07 12.09
C ILE A 150 -17.41 16.21 10.56
N ALA A 151 -18.40 16.80 9.85
CA ALA A 151 -18.29 17.11 8.43
C ALA A 151 -17.31 18.25 8.15
N GLY A 152 -17.21 19.24 9.06
CA GLY A 152 -16.27 20.37 8.93
C GLY A 152 -14.81 19.93 8.84
N ASP A 153 -14.36 19.08 9.78
CA ASP A 153 -12.97 18.59 9.78
C ASP A 153 -12.65 17.74 8.55
N ARG A 154 -13.61 16.91 8.10
CA ARG A 154 -13.45 16.08 6.89
C ARG A 154 -13.47 16.91 5.62
N GLN A 155 -14.31 17.94 5.57
CA GLN A 155 -14.39 18.88 4.45
C GLN A 155 -13.09 19.69 4.34
N ILE A 156 -12.53 20.13 5.47
CA ILE A 156 -11.22 20.80 5.53
C ILE A 156 -10.10 19.85 5.08
N GLN A 157 -10.11 18.59 5.54
CA GLN A 157 -9.17 17.58 5.06
C GLN A 157 -9.30 17.33 3.56
N ALA A 158 -10.53 17.34 3.03
CA ALA A 158 -10.79 17.17 1.59
C ALA A 158 -10.28 18.35 0.78
N LEU A 159 -10.54 19.59 1.22
CA LEU A 159 -9.99 20.79 0.58
C LEU A 159 -8.46 20.77 0.57
N ARG A 160 -7.82 20.40 1.70
CA ARG A 160 -6.36 20.27 1.80
C ARG A 160 -5.80 19.13 0.94
N ALA A 161 -6.53 18.03 0.79
CA ALA A 161 -6.11 16.92 -0.07
C ALA A 161 -6.22 17.27 -1.57
N VAL A 162 -7.23 18.06 -1.94
CA VAL A 162 -7.37 18.61 -3.30
C VAL A 162 -6.31 19.67 -3.59
N ASP A 163 -6.00 20.56 -2.62
CA ASP A 163 -4.95 21.58 -2.75
C ASP A 163 -3.55 20.97 -3.00
N ARG A 164 -3.29 19.77 -2.45
CA ARG A 164 -2.07 18.98 -2.73
C ARG A 164 -2.03 18.35 -4.13
N GLY A 165 -3.08 18.50 -4.94
CA GLY A 165 -3.07 18.18 -6.37
C GLY A 165 -3.18 16.70 -6.75
N GLY A 166 -3.51 15.81 -5.81
CA GLY A 166 -3.52 14.36 -6.05
C GLY A 166 -4.91 13.71 -6.12
N LEU A 167 -5.96 14.38 -5.64
CA LEU A 167 -7.25 13.73 -5.39
C LEU A 167 -8.03 13.49 -6.69
N ARG A 168 -8.37 12.23 -6.94
CA ARG A 168 -9.14 11.77 -8.10
C ARG A 168 -10.39 11.04 -7.65
N LEU A 169 -11.51 11.33 -8.30
CA LEU A 169 -12.75 10.58 -8.16
C LEU A 169 -12.78 9.47 -9.21
N LYS A 170 -12.80 8.21 -8.76
CA LYS A 170 -12.87 7.02 -9.62
C LYS A 170 -14.25 6.40 -9.53
N GLN A 171 -14.70 5.83 -10.63
CA GLN A 171 -15.91 5.04 -10.73
C GLN A 171 -15.54 3.56 -10.89
N SER A 172 -16.20 2.69 -10.14
CA SER A 172 -16.05 1.25 -10.25
C SER A 172 -16.45 0.77 -11.63
N ALA A 173 -15.71 -0.21 -12.17
CA ALA A 173 -16.06 -0.84 -13.45
C ALA A 173 -17.28 -1.78 -13.33
N LEU A 174 -17.65 -2.15 -12.10
CA LEU A 174 -18.74 -3.08 -11.80
C LEU A 174 -20.08 -2.39 -11.53
N SER A 175 -20.05 -1.12 -11.13
CA SER A 175 -21.24 -0.36 -10.75
C SER A 175 -21.05 1.12 -11.07
N GLU A 176 -22.00 1.70 -11.80
CA GLU A 176 -21.98 3.13 -12.08
C GLU A 176 -22.22 3.97 -10.81
N GLN A 177 -22.78 3.38 -9.75
CA GLN A 177 -23.04 4.08 -8.49
C GLN A 177 -21.86 4.06 -7.52
N ASP A 178 -20.89 3.17 -7.69
CA ASP A 178 -19.78 3.03 -6.76
C ASP A 178 -18.61 3.92 -7.14
N ARG A 179 -18.54 5.07 -6.49
CA ARG A 179 -17.43 6.02 -6.64
C ARG A 179 -16.54 6.02 -5.41
N TYR A 180 -15.24 6.11 -5.63
CA TYR A 180 -14.24 6.12 -4.58
C TYR A 180 -13.15 7.16 -4.88
N LEU A 181 -12.48 7.61 -3.82
CA LEU A 181 -11.43 8.61 -3.92
C LEU A 181 -10.04 7.94 -3.93
N SER A 182 -9.18 8.43 -4.79
CA SER A 182 -7.79 8.01 -4.91
C SER A 182 -6.92 9.25 -4.99
N ASP A 183 -5.94 9.40 -4.12
CA ASP A 183 -4.98 10.52 -4.13
C ASP A 183 -3.87 10.37 -5.19
N GLY A 184 -4.08 9.57 -6.23
CA GLY A 184 -3.05 9.26 -7.23
C GLY A 184 -1.94 8.33 -6.72
N THR A 185 -1.79 8.14 -5.40
CA THR A 185 -0.79 7.24 -4.79
C THR A 185 -1.38 5.86 -4.44
N GLY A 186 -2.69 5.69 -4.60
CA GLY A 186 -3.40 4.43 -4.33
C GLY A 186 -3.58 4.15 -2.83
N VAL A 187 -3.36 5.14 -1.97
CA VAL A 187 -3.72 5.09 -0.55
C VAL A 187 -5.20 5.44 -0.41
N LEU A 188 -5.93 4.68 0.42
CA LEU A 188 -7.30 5.03 0.79
C LEU A 188 -7.26 6.29 1.63
N VAL A 189 -7.71 7.39 1.02
CA VAL A 189 -7.89 8.65 1.73
C VAL A 189 -9.10 8.49 2.66
N PRO A 190 -9.03 8.89 3.94
CA PRO A 190 -10.15 8.78 4.89
C PRO A 190 -11.26 9.81 4.61
N ILE A 191 -11.47 10.17 3.34
CA ILE A 191 -12.49 11.09 2.86
C ILE A 191 -13.49 10.25 2.07
N TRP A 192 -14.78 10.45 2.34
CA TRP A 192 -15.83 9.70 1.65
C TRP A 192 -16.14 10.34 0.30
N ALA A 193 -16.41 9.51 -0.71
CA ALA A 193 -16.83 9.98 -2.03
C ALA A 193 -18.07 10.87 -1.93
N GLN A 194 -19.04 10.54 -1.05
CA GLN A 194 -20.24 11.35 -0.83
C GLN A 194 -19.93 12.77 -0.33
N THR A 195 -18.88 12.93 0.48
CA THR A 195 -18.44 14.26 0.96
C THR A 195 -17.93 15.11 -0.20
N VAL A 196 -17.16 14.50 -1.11
CA VAL A 196 -16.65 15.19 -2.31
C VAL A 196 -17.77 15.50 -3.30
N GLU A 197 -18.72 14.59 -3.52
CA GLU A 197 -19.88 14.85 -4.38
C GLU A 197 -20.73 16.01 -3.89
N ARG A 198 -20.89 16.14 -2.58
CA ARG A 198 -21.58 17.28 -1.99
C ARG A 198 -20.79 18.57 -2.13
N MET A 199 -19.46 18.53 -2.00
CA MET A 199 -18.60 19.69 -2.26
C MET A 199 -18.60 20.13 -3.74
N LEU A 200 -18.75 19.19 -4.67
CA LEU A 200 -19.00 19.47 -6.08
C LEU A 200 -20.36 20.17 -6.27
N ALA A 201 -21.41 19.66 -5.61
CA ALA A 201 -22.75 20.28 -5.65
C ALA A 201 -22.77 21.70 -5.03
N ASP A 202 -21.99 21.93 -3.97
CA ASP A 202 -21.86 23.22 -3.30
C ASP A 202 -20.92 24.19 -4.05
N GLY A 203 -20.32 23.76 -5.17
CA GLY A 203 -19.43 24.55 -6.01
C GLY A 203 -18.08 24.88 -5.35
N LEU A 204 -17.64 24.06 -4.39
CA LEU A 204 -16.33 24.21 -3.72
C LEU A 204 -15.22 23.49 -4.49
N LEU A 205 -15.58 22.42 -5.19
CA LEU A 205 -14.68 21.65 -6.03
C LEU A 205 -15.15 21.72 -7.48
N ASP A 206 -14.22 21.54 -8.40
CA ASP A 206 -14.48 21.32 -9.81
C ASP A 206 -13.94 19.95 -10.22
N LEU A 207 -14.62 19.28 -11.16
CA LEU A 207 -14.30 17.95 -11.61
C LEU A 207 -13.76 18.02 -13.04
N ASP A 208 -12.51 17.63 -13.22
CA ASP A 208 -11.91 17.53 -14.54
C ASP A 208 -12.47 16.32 -15.29
N THR A 209 -13.40 16.59 -16.20
CA THR A 209 -14.07 15.57 -17.02
C THR A 209 -13.26 15.17 -18.26
N THR A 210 -12.06 15.72 -18.46
CA THR A 210 -11.19 15.35 -19.59
C THR A 210 -10.67 13.92 -19.50
N THR A 211 -10.69 13.32 -18.31
CA THR A 211 -10.29 11.92 -18.06
C THR A 211 -11.49 11.00 -17.85
N THR A 212 -11.34 9.72 -18.20
CA THR A 212 -12.42 8.75 -18.04
C THR A 212 -12.70 8.45 -16.55
N PRO A 213 -13.97 8.27 -16.13
CA PRO A 213 -14.33 8.01 -14.73
C PRO A 213 -13.62 6.79 -14.12
N THR A 214 -13.33 5.78 -14.93
CA THR A 214 -12.62 4.56 -14.51
C THR A 214 -11.13 4.79 -14.26
N GLN A 215 -10.49 5.72 -14.97
CA GLN A 215 -9.09 6.10 -14.76
C GLN A 215 -8.90 7.13 -13.65
N GLY A 216 -9.98 7.81 -13.26
CA GLY A 216 -10.01 8.76 -12.16
C GLY A 216 -9.92 10.20 -12.63
N GLN A 217 -11.01 10.92 -12.41
CA GLN A 217 -11.18 12.33 -12.76
C GLN A 217 -10.56 13.21 -11.67
N LEU A 218 -9.72 14.16 -12.07
CA LEU A 218 -9.01 15.02 -11.13
C LEU A 218 -9.98 16.02 -10.49
N LEU A 219 -9.85 16.22 -9.18
CA LEU A 219 -10.58 17.25 -8.46
C LEU A 219 -9.70 18.49 -8.35
N SER A 220 -10.27 19.66 -8.60
CA SER A 220 -9.61 20.95 -8.44
C SER A 220 -10.41 21.85 -7.50
N LEU A 221 -9.74 22.79 -6.83
CA LEU A 221 -10.43 23.79 -6.03
C LEU A 221 -11.05 24.85 -6.94
N THR A 222 -12.29 25.24 -6.66
CA THR A 222 -12.86 26.46 -7.25
C THR A 222 -12.36 27.69 -6.47
N ALA A 223 -12.54 28.90 -7.02
CA ALA A 223 -12.25 30.13 -6.28
C ALA A 223 -13.00 30.22 -4.93
N ARG A 224 -14.20 29.60 -4.85
CA ARG A 224 -15.00 29.51 -3.63
C ARG A 224 -14.42 28.49 -2.63
N GLY A 225 -13.94 27.35 -3.12
CA GLY A 225 -13.23 26.35 -2.31
C GLY A 225 -11.94 26.89 -1.70
N GLN A 226 -11.18 27.64 -2.48
CA GLN A 226 -9.92 28.24 -2.03
C GLN A 226 -10.14 29.35 -0.99
N ALA A 227 -11.16 30.19 -1.16
CA ALA A 227 -11.56 31.18 -0.17
C ALA A 227 -12.12 30.54 1.13
N ALA A 228 -12.68 29.33 1.05
CA ALA A 228 -13.10 28.57 2.22
C ALA A 228 -11.91 27.99 2.99
N LEU A 229 -10.89 27.50 2.27
CA LEU A 229 -9.66 26.99 2.86
C LEU A 229 -8.86 28.10 3.57
N GLN A 230 -8.70 29.26 2.92
CA GLN A 230 -8.02 30.43 3.49
C GLN A 230 -8.69 30.92 4.78
N ARG A 231 -10.03 30.98 4.84
CA ARG A 231 -10.75 31.36 6.06
C ARG A 231 -10.48 30.44 7.24
N VAL A 232 -10.24 29.15 7.00
CA VAL A 232 -9.91 28.20 8.07
C VAL A 232 -8.47 28.38 8.54
N ASP A 233 -7.54 28.59 7.62
CA ASP A 233 -6.15 28.85 7.95
C ASP A 233 -5.98 30.20 8.68
N ASP A 234 -6.77 31.22 8.34
CA ASP A 234 -6.81 32.51 9.03
C ASP A 234 -7.37 32.39 10.46
N VAL A 235 -8.39 31.54 10.67
CA VAL A 235 -8.96 31.26 12.00
C VAL A 235 -8.01 30.42 12.86
N ALA A 236 -7.25 29.51 12.25
CA ALA A 236 -6.22 28.72 12.93
C ALA A 236 -4.95 29.54 13.23
N ALA A 237 -4.64 30.54 12.40
CA ALA A 237 -3.51 31.45 12.57
C ALA A 237 -3.81 32.64 13.49
N ALA A 238 -5.06 32.84 13.91
CA ALA A 238 -5.45 33.92 14.81
C ALA A 238 -4.80 33.72 16.21
N PRO A 239 -3.84 34.57 16.61
CA PRO A 239 -3.35 34.59 17.98
C PRO A 239 -4.42 35.24 18.88
N GLY A 240 -4.57 34.75 20.11
CA GLY A 240 -5.38 35.41 21.13
C GLY A 240 -5.03 36.91 21.25
N PRO A 241 -5.99 37.77 21.66
CA PRO A 241 -5.83 39.20 21.50
C PRO A 241 -4.85 39.74 22.54
N ALA A 242 -3.70 40.26 22.09
CA ALA A 242 -3.08 41.43 22.68
C ALA A 242 -1.88 41.93 21.86
N THR A 243 -1.98 43.22 21.51
CA THR A 243 -0.91 44.23 21.49
C THR A 243 0.11 44.27 20.34
N HIS A 244 -0.09 45.31 19.53
CA HIS A 244 0.88 46.29 19.04
C HIS A 244 2.09 45.82 18.21
N ASP A 245 1.99 46.16 16.92
CA ASP A 245 2.86 47.13 16.24
C ASP A 245 4.35 46.78 16.12
N VAL A 246 4.80 46.51 14.89
CA VAL A 246 5.75 47.36 14.15
C VAL A 246 6.05 46.73 12.79
N ALA A 247 6.06 47.59 11.77
CA ALA A 247 6.26 47.33 10.36
C ALA A 247 7.61 46.68 9.98
N ILE A 248 7.62 45.93 8.87
CA ILE A 248 8.83 45.64 8.09
C ILE A 248 8.59 46.14 6.66
N PRO A 249 9.46 46.98 6.09
CA PRO A 249 9.47 47.25 4.67
C PRO A 249 10.34 46.24 3.91
N THR A 250 9.85 45.94 2.71
CA THR A 250 10.42 45.16 1.62
C THR A 250 11.82 45.65 1.20
N ALA A 251 12.74 44.73 0.94
CA ALA A 251 13.85 44.98 0.02
C ALA A 251 14.30 43.70 -0.70
N THR A 252 14.16 43.78 -2.02
CA THR A 252 14.70 42.94 -3.09
C THR A 252 16.22 42.95 -3.09
N ALA A 253 16.86 41.79 -3.32
CA ALA A 253 18.23 41.74 -3.84
C ALA A 253 18.50 40.40 -4.56
N ASP A 254 18.74 40.52 -5.87
CA ASP A 254 19.50 39.59 -6.70
C ASP A 254 20.84 39.25 -6.04
N SER A 255 21.26 37.98 -6.11
CA SER A 255 22.68 37.59 -6.20
C SER A 255 22.82 36.12 -6.57
N SER A 256 23.32 35.89 -7.78
CA SER A 256 23.87 34.64 -8.27
C SER A 256 24.97 34.15 -7.32
N SER A 257 24.69 33.08 -6.58
CA SER A 257 25.62 32.45 -5.64
C SER A 257 25.76 30.99 -6.00
N HIS A 258 27.01 30.51 -6.07
CA HIS A 258 27.35 29.09 -6.14
C HIS A 258 26.47 28.31 -5.16
N ALA A 259 25.61 27.45 -5.70
CA ALA A 259 24.68 26.65 -4.93
C ALA A 259 25.49 25.75 -3.99
N VAL A 260 25.56 26.15 -2.72
CA VAL A 260 25.88 25.25 -1.63
C VAL A 260 24.80 24.19 -1.69
N ASP A 261 25.17 22.96 -2.04
CA ASP A 261 24.24 21.84 -2.07
C ASP A 261 23.50 21.80 -0.73
N PRO A 262 22.15 21.86 -0.75
CA PRO A 262 21.38 21.91 0.48
C PRO A 262 21.68 20.65 1.29
N LEU A 263 21.96 20.86 2.58
CA LEU A 263 22.18 19.77 3.53
C LEU A 263 21.00 18.80 3.50
N PRO A 264 21.24 17.49 3.59
CA PRO A 264 20.17 16.50 3.58
C PRO A 264 19.22 16.70 4.76
N SER A 265 17.93 16.54 4.50
CA SER A 265 16.91 16.52 5.54
C SER A 265 17.07 15.29 6.45
N HIS A 266 16.42 15.29 7.61
CA HIS A 266 16.48 14.15 8.53
C HIS A 266 15.96 12.84 7.89
N GLU A 267 14.90 12.94 7.08
CA GLU A 267 14.35 11.79 6.36
C GLU A 267 15.30 11.30 5.26
N GLU A 268 15.96 12.22 4.55
CA GLU A 268 16.99 11.88 3.54
C GLU A 268 18.20 11.21 4.20
N LEU A 269 18.59 11.62 5.43
CA LEU A 269 19.69 10.98 6.16
C LEU A 269 19.38 9.54 6.57
N LEU A 270 18.16 9.29 7.05
CA LEU A 270 17.69 7.94 7.36
C LEU A 270 17.68 7.06 6.10
N ALA A 271 17.22 7.61 4.97
CA ALA A 271 17.22 6.91 3.70
C ALA A 271 18.64 6.60 3.21
N LEU A 272 19.56 7.57 3.27
CA LEU A 272 20.98 7.39 2.91
C LEU A 272 21.64 6.30 3.78
N GLU A 273 21.33 6.24 5.07
CA GLU A 273 21.83 5.21 5.95
C GLU A 273 21.33 3.82 5.54
N GLU A 274 20.03 3.66 5.29
CA GLU A 274 19.45 2.38 4.86
C GLU A 274 20.03 1.91 3.51
N ILE A 275 20.22 2.84 2.57
CA ILE A 275 20.81 2.56 1.24
C ILE A 275 22.27 2.14 1.39
N LYS A 276 23.04 2.76 2.31
CA LYS A 276 24.43 2.36 2.61
C LYS A 276 24.53 0.92 3.09
N HIS A 277 23.53 0.43 3.81
CA HIS A 277 23.49 -0.97 4.26
C HIS A 277 23.14 -1.97 3.14
N GLY A 278 22.82 -1.49 1.93
CA GLY A 278 22.59 -2.31 0.74
C GLY A 278 21.27 -3.06 0.75
N ARG A 279 20.27 -2.59 1.51
CA ARG A 279 19.01 -3.31 1.75
C ARG A 279 17.78 -2.62 1.18
N VAL A 280 17.96 -1.69 0.25
CA VAL A 280 16.87 -0.89 -0.30
C VAL A 280 16.61 -1.27 -1.75
N LEU A 281 15.38 -1.71 -2.02
CA LEU A 281 14.89 -2.10 -3.32
C LEU A 281 13.76 -1.18 -3.74
N LEU A 282 13.81 -0.68 -4.97
CA LEU A 282 12.72 0.04 -5.61
C LEU A 282 11.91 -0.94 -6.46
N LYS A 283 10.64 -1.15 -6.13
CA LYS A 283 9.75 -2.08 -6.82
C LYS A 283 8.57 -1.38 -7.47
N GLU A 284 8.12 -1.91 -8.59
CA GLU A 284 6.82 -1.56 -9.17
C GLU A 284 5.73 -2.48 -8.60
N LEU A 285 4.60 -1.90 -8.21
CA LEU A 285 3.46 -2.65 -7.70
C LEU A 285 2.70 -3.27 -8.89
N ALA A 286 2.73 -4.60 -9.02
CA ALA A 286 2.14 -5.32 -10.15
C ALA A 286 0.65 -5.01 -10.44
N PHE A 287 -0.11 -4.55 -9.44
CA PHE A 287 -1.54 -4.26 -9.54
C PHE A 287 -1.92 -2.78 -9.38
N ARG A 288 -0.94 -1.91 -9.11
CA ARG A 288 -1.16 -0.48 -8.91
C ARG A 288 -0.03 0.23 -9.63
N SER A 289 -0.33 1.02 -10.66
CA SER A 289 0.67 1.89 -11.29
C SER A 289 1.30 2.77 -10.20
N GLY A 290 2.48 2.41 -9.73
CA GLY A 290 3.09 2.99 -8.55
C GLY A 290 4.35 2.26 -8.12
N LEU A 291 5.36 3.04 -7.76
CA LEU A 291 6.59 2.52 -7.18
C LEU A 291 6.39 2.28 -5.68
N ARG A 292 7.22 1.44 -5.09
CA ARG A 292 7.33 1.26 -3.65
C ARG A 292 8.79 1.01 -3.30
N VAL A 293 9.24 1.62 -2.22
CA VAL A 293 10.54 1.35 -1.63
C VAL A 293 10.39 0.27 -0.58
N GLU A 294 11.13 -0.83 -0.75
CA GLU A 294 11.23 -1.91 0.22
C GLU A 294 12.60 -1.84 0.89
N THR A 295 12.60 -1.79 2.22
CA THR A 295 13.82 -1.75 3.04
C THR A 295 13.92 -3.04 3.86
N GLY A 296 15.14 -3.56 4.01
CA GLY A 296 15.37 -4.76 4.81
C GLY A 296 15.15 -4.56 6.32
N SER A 297 15.12 -3.32 6.81
CA SER A 297 14.83 -2.99 8.21
C SER A 297 13.33 -2.77 8.48
N GLY A 298 12.51 -2.65 7.43
CA GLY A 298 11.10 -2.23 7.54
C GLY A 298 10.91 -0.72 7.72
N ALA A 299 11.98 0.08 7.68
CA ALA A 299 11.91 1.53 7.63
C ALA A 299 11.10 1.99 6.41
N ARG A 300 10.19 2.96 6.61
CA ARG A 300 9.38 3.52 5.53
C ARG A 300 10.14 4.68 4.90
N ILE A 301 10.58 4.52 3.66
CA ILE A 301 11.15 5.59 2.85
C ILE A 301 10.10 6.02 1.83
N ALA A 302 9.77 7.30 1.78
CA ALA A 302 8.85 7.83 0.80
C ALA A 302 9.49 7.85 -0.60
N ILE A 303 8.69 7.62 -1.64
CA ILE A 303 9.18 7.60 -3.03
C ILE A 303 9.71 8.98 -3.43
N ALA A 304 9.02 10.06 -3.02
CA ALA A 304 9.45 11.42 -3.26
C ALA A 304 10.85 11.71 -2.68
N THR A 305 11.20 11.09 -1.55
CA THR A 305 12.55 11.19 -0.95
C THR A 305 13.58 10.52 -1.85
N VAL A 306 13.28 9.33 -2.38
CA VAL A 306 14.17 8.61 -3.32
C VAL A 306 14.34 9.40 -4.62
N GLU A 307 13.26 9.96 -5.16
CA GLU A 307 13.30 10.81 -6.36
C GLU A 307 14.17 12.06 -6.14
N ALA A 308 13.96 12.78 -5.03
CA ALA A 308 14.77 13.94 -4.68
C ALA A 308 16.26 13.59 -4.50
N MET A 309 16.56 12.45 -3.85
CA MET A 309 17.94 11.98 -3.67
C MET A 309 18.59 11.60 -5.00
N GLN A 310 17.83 11.06 -5.95
CA GLN A 310 18.32 10.74 -7.28
C GLN A 310 18.53 11.98 -8.15
N GLU A 311 17.62 12.96 -8.09
CA GLU A 311 17.76 14.25 -8.78
C GLU A 311 19.00 15.01 -8.32
N ARG A 312 19.33 14.91 -7.01
CA ARG A 312 20.59 15.44 -6.44
C ARG A 312 21.81 14.56 -6.73
N GLY A 313 21.63 13.45 -7.42
CA GLY A 313 22.69 12.51 -7.78
C GLY A 313 23.33 11.81 -6.59
N TRP A 314 22.67 11.74 -5.43
CA TRP A 314 23.18 11.08 -4.22
C TRP A 314 23.04 9.56 -4.27
N ILE A 315 22.10 9.08 -5.08
CA ILE A 315 21.85 7.65 -5.26
C ILE A 315 21.73 7.31 -6.75
N GLU A 316 22.05 6.06 -7.05
CA GLU A 316 21.95 5.45 -8.36
C GLU A 316 21.06 4.19 -8.26
N ARG A 317 20.34 3.88 -9.34
CA ARG A 317 19.54 2.66 -9.45
C ARG A 317 20.31 1.63 -10.25
N ASP A 318 20.33 0.40 -9.76
CA ASP A 318 20.76 -0.76 -10.55
C ASP A 318 19.62 -1.22 -11.46
N GLU A 319 19.69 -0.81 -12.72
CA GLU A 319 18.72 -1.17 -13.76
C GLU A 319 18.95 -2.58 -14.35
N SER A 320 19.93 -3.35 -13.87
CA SER A 320 20.16 -4.72 -14.32
C SER A 320 19.00 -5.68 -13.98
N THR A 321 18.15 -5.27 -13.03
CA THR A 321 16.92 -5.97 -12.64
C THR A 321 15.68 -5.15 -13.00
N SER A 322 14.59 -5.82 -13.39
CA SER A 322 13.33 -5.12 -13.65
C SER A 322 12.69 -4.62 -12.34
N LEU A 323 11.95 -3.51 -12.39
CA LEU A 323 11.20 -2.98 -11.24
C LEU A 323 10.25 -4.00 -10.60
N ASN A 324 9.70 -4.96 -11.36
CA ASN A 324 8.85 -6.02 -10.81
C ASN A 324 9.58 -6.94 -9.82
N PHE A 325 10.89 -7.14 -10.02
CA PHE A 325 11.75 -7.93 -9.13
C PHE A 325 12.48 -7.07 -8.09
N GLY A 326 12.50 -5.75 -8.30
CA GLY A 326 13.16 -4.77 -7.46
C GLY A 326 14.50 -4.36 -8.04
N GLN A 327 14.69 -3.06 -8.19
CA GLN A 327 15.96 -2.43 -8.54
C GLN A 327 16.69 -2.03 -7.26
N GLN A 328 17.96 -2.40 -7.14
CA GLN A 328 18.74 -2.04 -5.97
C GLN A 328 19.14 -0.56 -6.04
N LEU A 329 19.01 0.15 -4.92
CA LEU A 329 19.53 1.51 -4.79
C LEU A 329 20.93 1.46 -4.17
N SER A 330 21.85 2.23 -4.74
CA SER A 330 23.24 2.35 -4.29
C SER A 330 23.60 3.81 -4.07
N LEU A 331 24.49 4.07 -3.10
CA LEU A 331 25.04 5.41 -2.90
C LEU A 331 26.06 5.74 -3.99
N THR A 332 26.00 6.97 -4.50
CA THR A 332 27.06 7.53 -5.32
C THR A 332 28.15 8.14 -4.43
N GLY A 333 29.28 8.53 -5.04
CA GLY A 333 30.33 9.26 -4.32
C GLY A 333 29.85 10.58 -3.70
N SER A 334 28.95 11.31 -4.38
CA SER A 334 28.36 12.55 -3.83
C SER A 334 27.41 12.25 -2.66
N GLY A 335 26.60 11.19 -2.75
CA GLY A 335 25.74 10.76 -1.65
C GLY A 335 26.52 10.39 -0.39
N GLU A 336 27.66 9.70 -0.54
CA GLU A 336 28.56 9.43 0.59
C GLU A 336 29.11 10.71 1.22
N THR A 337 29.51 11.69 0.41
CA THR A 337 30.02 12.97 0.94
C THR A 337 28.93 13.75 1.67
N ALA A 338 27.72 13.80 1.14
CA ALA A 338 26.57 14.44 1.78
C ALA A 338 26.22 13.77 3.11
N PHE A 339 26.20 12.43 3.15
CA PHE A 339 25.97 11.66 4.37
C PHE A 339 27.02 11.95 5.45
N ARG A 340 28.32 11.97 5.09
CA ARG A 340 29.41 12.29 6.03
C ARG A 340 29.33 13.72 6.54
N ALA A 341 29.06 14.69 5.66
CA ALA A 341 28.97 16.10 6.02
C ALA A 341 27.84 16.35 7.03
N ALA A 342 26.68 15.76 6.80
CA ALA A 342 25.55 15.86 7.70
C ALA A 342 25.78 15.14 9.04
N SER A 343 26.38 13.95 9.01
CA SER A 343 26.76 13.22 10.25
C SER A 343 27.76 14.00 11.11
N ALA A 344 28.64 14.79 10.50
CA ALA A 344 29.62 15.61 11.21
C ALA A 344 28.99 16.85 11.88
N GLN A 345 27.89 17.39 11.32
CA GLN A 345 27.24 18.57 11.87
C GLN A 345 26.32 18.26 13.04
N ASP A 346 25.75 17.06 13.11
CA ASP A 346 24.89 16.66 14.21
C ASP A 346 25.27 15.28 14.81
N PRO A 347 26.16 15.28 15.81
CA PRO A 347 26.56 14.06 16.51
C PRO A 347 25.41 13.45 17.32
N ARG A 348 24.34 14.19 17.64
CA ARG A 348 23.19 13.65 18.40
C ARG A 348 22.28 12.82 17.52
N THR A 349 22.03 13.24 16.27
CA THR A 349 21.33 12.38 15.31
C THR A 349 22.13 11.13 15.02
N THR A 350 23.45 11.24 14.85
CA THR A 350 24.35 10.06 14.68
C THR A 350 24.24 9.07 15.85
N ALA A 351 24.17 9.58 17.08
CA ALA A 351 23.99 8.75 18.28
C ALA A 351 22.58 8.14 18.40
N ALA A 352 21.54 8.82 17.89
CA ALA A 352 20.17 8.30 17.86
C ALA A 352 19.99 7.22 16.76
N LEU A 353 20.60 7.43 15.59
CA LEU A 353 20.69 6.45 14.49
C LEU A 353 21.39 5.18 14.96
N SER A 354 22.53 5.31 15.65
CA SER A 354 23.29 4.19 16.22
C SER A 354 22.54 3.40 17.32
N ARG A 355 21.50 3.96 17.93
CA ARG A 355 20.66 3.27 18.93
C ARG A 355 19.43 2.60 18.33
N SER A 356 19.04 2.99 17.12
CA SER A 356 17.83 2.51 16.45
C SER A 356 18.08 1.26 15.61
N THR A 357 19.35 0.89 15.41
CA THR A 357 19.72 -0.39 14.83
C THR A 357 19.41 -1.52 15.83
N PRO A 358 18.58 -2.52 15.48
CA PRO A 358 18.33 -3.65 16.36
C PRO A 358 19.66 -4.36 16.62
N ASN A 359 19.95 -4.54 17.92
CA ASN A 359 21.17 -5.16 18.41
C ASN A 359 21.28 -6.58 17.85
N VAL A 360 22.00 -6.75 16.75
CA VAL A 360 22.39 -8.07 16.24
C VAL A 360 23.37 -8.61 17.26
N LEU A 361 22.92 -9.57 18.06
CA LEU A 361 23.76 -10.30 18.99
C LEU A 361 25.04 -10.75 18.27
N PRO A 362 26.23 -10.48 18.82
CA PRO A 362 27.47 -11.00 18.25
C PRO A 362 27.40 -12.53 18.27
N SER A 363 27.61 -13.13 17.10
CA SER A 363 27.69 -14.58 16.93
C SER A 363 28.65 -15.18 17.98
N PRO A 364 28.28 -16.29 18.64
CA PRO A 364 29.18 -16.96 19.57
C PRO A 364 30.47 -17.39 18.84
N PRO A 365 31.63 -17.32 19.50
CA PRO A 365 32.90 -17.70 18.88
C PRO A 365 32.86 -19.16 18.45
N ALA A 366 33.39 -19.40 17.25
CA ALA A 366 33.47 -20.70 16.60
C ALA A 366 34.04 -21.77 17.55
N GLN A 367 33.29 -22.85 17.76
CA GLN A 367 33.79 -24.05 18.41
C GLN A 367 34.94 -24.63 17.56
N PRO A 368 36.08 -24.99 18.17
CA PRO A 368 37.17 -25.65 17.46
C PRO A 368 36.77 -27.06 16.99
N PRO A 369 37.37 -27.56 15.90
CA PRO A 369 36.99 -28.84 15.30
C PRO A 369 37.29 -30.00 16.24
N ALA A 370 36.29 -30.88 16.41
CA ALA A 370 36.41 -32.10 17.18
C ALA A 370 37.44 -33.04 16.53
N ALA A 371 38.40 -33.48 17.34
CA ALA A 371 39.38 -34.50 17.02
C ALA A 371 38.68 -35.83 16.67
N GLY A 372 39.02 -36.39 15.51
CA GLY A 372 38.56 -37.73 15.11
C GLY A 372 39.21 -38.83 15.96
N PRO A 373 38.48 -39.89 16.33
CA PRO A 373 39.11 -41.06 16.92
C PRO A 373 39.62 -42.01 15.83
N ALA A 374 40.84 -42.45 16.10
CA ALA A 374 41.62 -43.39 15.34
C ALA A 374 40.98 -44.80 15.24
N GLY A 375 41.22 -45.42 14.08
CA GLY A 375 41.73 -46.79 13.98
C GLY A 375 40.95 -47.91 14.65
N HIS A 376 40.14 -48.62 13.87
CA HIS A 376 39.90 -50.04 14.11
C HIS A 376 40.30 -50.89 12.91
N THR A 377 41.28 -51.73 13.21
CA THR A 377 41.91 -52.76 12.39
C THR A 377 40.95 -53.91 12.11
N ASN A 378 41.05 -54.45 10.89
CA ASN A 378 40.63 -55.80 10.48
C ASN A 378 40.98 -56.86 11.54
N PRO A 379 40.21 -57.97 11.58
CA PRO A 379 40.77 -59.19 11.00
C PRO A 379 39.78 -60.06 10.21
N THR A 380 40.25 -60.49 9.04
CA THR A 380 40.27 -61.86 8.50
C THR A 380 39.48 -62.94 9.24
N ARG A 381 38.56 -63.63 8.54
CA ARG A 381 38.55 -65.12 8.48
C ARG A 381 37.69 -65.69 7.35
N SER A 382 38.31 -66.60 6.60
CA SER A 382 37.76 -67.52 5.60
C SER A 382 36.65 -68.43 6.12
N ARG A 383 35.69 -68.82 5.27
CA ARG A 383 35.76 -70.08 4.49
C ARG A 383 34.67 -70.12 3.43
#